data_AF-A0A2G3DTU6-F1
#
_entry.id   AF-A0A2G3DTU6-F1
#
_cell.length_a   1.000
_cell.length_b   1.000
_cell.length_c   1.000
_cell.angle_alpha   90.00
_cell.angle_beta   90.00
_cell.angle_gamma   90.00
#
_symmetry.space_group_name_H-M   'P 1'
#
loop_
_entity.id
_entity.type
_entity.pdbx_description
1 polymer ?
#
loop_
_entity_poly.entity_id
_entity_poly.type
_entity_poly.pdbx_seq_one_letter_code
_entity_poly.pdbx_strand_id
1 'polypeptide(L)'
;MNENNRNKIKSTLELSTQTLAALGSVNPAFAGVSLITGLINELIVCYDAAQLEKRLNMLEEEIKRRDVKIESLQEKVNDLEEHSYYALRNNIRYFCSSSYPEVAAVYSKCIVDYLLKQDHEMEEEICEILQQCNSNDIQLMHLVKEFVYSGKHEMAEEEKKKIIKDVDDINKGVKKYRDRSYIYGDYTIFWNDFMKECHVDNVTDMTIMLNKQLEADGKRLVYDWAYLSRSIVKLSNLGVLQLEYRNMLGTNSPFNVDRFHVTLFGQKMLEYL
;
A
#
# COMPACT_ATOMS: atom_id res chain seq x y z
N MET A 1 -22.83 -8.24 49.07
CA MET A 1 -22.20 -8.02 47.75
C MET A 1 -23.19 -7.21 46.91
N ASN A 2 -22.88 -5.94 46.61
CA ASN A 2 -23.82 -5.00 45.98
C ASN A 2 -24.18 -5.44 44.54
N GLU A 3 -25.41 -5.18 44.11
CA GLU A 3 -25.95 -5.56 42.79
C GLU A 3 -25.11 -5.01 41.61
N ASN A 4 -24.57 -3.79 41.78
CA ASN A 4 -23.59 -3.19 40.87
C ASN A 4 -22.28 -3.98 40.71
N ASN A 5 -21.81 -4.65 41.78
CA ASN A 5 -20.60 -5.48 41.70
C ASN A 5 -20.90 -6.80 40.98
N ARG A 6 -22.10 -7.37 41.12
CA ARG A 6 -22.51 -8.56 40.35
C ARG A 6 -22.62 -8.27 38.86
N ASN A 7 -23.20 -7.13 38.48
CA ASN A 7 -23.34 -6.75 37.08
C ASN A 7 -21.99 -6.46 36.41
N LYS A 8 -21.08 -5.77 37.12
CA LYS A 8 -19.69 -5.58 36.64
C LYS A 8 -18.94 -6.90 36.47
N ILE A 9 -19.05 -7.82 37.44
CA ILE A 9 -18.40 -9.13 37.36
C ILE A 9 -18.95 -9.93 36.17
N LYS A 10 -20.28 -9.92 35.96
CA LYS A 10 -20.92 -10.63 34.87
C LYS A 10 -20.52 -10.09 33.50
N SER A 11 -20.47 -8.77 33.32
CA SER A 11 -20.03 -8.17 32.05
C SER A 11 -18.55 -8.44 31.78
N THR A 12 -17.67 -8.37 32.78
CA THR A 12 -16.25 -8.73 32.63
C THR A 12 -16.05 -10.22 32.28
N LEU A 13 -16.87 -11.11 32.85
CA LEU A 13 -16.87 -12.54 32.51
C LEU A 13 -17.36 -12.80 31.08
N GLU A 14 -18.41 -12.11 30.63
CA GLU A 14 -18.90 -12.22 29.26
C GLU A 14 -17.86 -11.74 28.24
N LEU A 15 -17.21 -10.60 28.51
CA LEU A 15 -16.12 -10.05 27.69
C LEU A 15 -14.92 -11.00 27.59
N SER A 16 -14.45 -11.51 28.74
CA SER A 16 -13.31 -12.44 28.75
C SER A 16 -13.63 -13.76 28.05
N THR A 17 -14.87 -14.25 28.16
CA THR A 17 -15.33 -15.46 27.45
C THR A 17 -15.36 -15.24 25.95
N GLN A 18 -15.82 -14.07 25.48
CA GLN A 18 -15.82 -13.72 24.05
C GLN A 18 -14.40 -13.57 23.49
N THR A 19 -13.50 -12.92 24.23
CA THR A 19 -12.09 -12.79 23.84
C THR A 19 -11.41 -14.14 23.75
N LEU A 20 -11.60 -15.01 24.74
CA LEU A 20 -11.05 -16.37 24.72
C LEU A 20 -11.67 -17.23 23.62
N ALA A 21 -12.95 -17.02 23.29
CA ALA A 21 -13.59 -17.71 22.18
C ALA A 21 -13.01 -17.28 20.82
N ALA A 22 -12.84 -15.98 20.60
CA ALA A 22 -12.25 -15.43 19.37
C ALA A 22 -10.76 -15.79 19.21
N LEU A 23 -10.00 -15.79 20.31
CA LEU A 23 -8.61 -16.25 20.30
C LEU A 23 -8.51 -17.78 20.11
N GLY A 24 -9.40 -18.52 20.77
CA GLY A 24 -9.45 -19.97 20.70
C GLY A 24 -9.92 -20.50 19.35
N SER A 25 -10.70 -19.74 18.58
CA SER A 25 -11.10 -20.09 17.21
C SER A 25 -10.00 -19.87 16.17
N VAL A 26 -9.08 -18.93 16.43
CA VAL A 26 -7.90 -18.63 15.59
C VAL A 26 -6.73 -19.52 16.01
N ASN A 27 -6.06 -19.16 17.11
CA ASN A 27 -4.96 -19.92 17.70
C ASN A 27 -4.81 -19.59 19.20
N PRO A 28 -4.88 -20.59 20.10
CA PRO A 28 -4.67 -20.38 21.52
C PRO A 28 -3.35 -19.67 21.88
N ALA A 29 -2.30 -19.80 21.06
CA ALA A 29 -1.01 -19.15 21.28
C ALA A 29 -1.10 -17.61 21.21
N PHE A 30 -2.07 -17.04 20.48
CA PHE A 30 -2.29 -15.58 20.50
C PHE A 30 -2.78 -15.07 21.86
N ALA A 31 -3.41 -15.91 22.69
CA ALA A 31 -3.72 -15.56 24.07
C ALA A 31 -2.46 -15.36 24.93
N GLY A 32 -1.34 -15.96 24.51
CA GLY A 32 -0.02 -15.74 25.10
C GLY A 32 0.64 -14.43 24.66
N VAL A 33 0.09 -13.73 23.66
CA VAL A 33 0.59 -12.44 23.18
C VAL A 33 -0.22 -11.31 23.81
N SER A 34 0.37 -10.61 24.78
CA SER A 34 -0.27 -9.59 25.61
C SER A 34 -0.83 -8.42 24.79
N LEU A 35 -0.08 -7.96 23.79
CA LEU A 35 -0.50 -6.91 22.86
C LEU A 35 -1.76 -7.32 22.09
N ILE A 36 -1.78 -8.53 21.52
CA ILE A 36 -2.90 -9.03 20.71
C ILE A 36 -4.14 -9.22 21.60
N THR A 37 -3.96 -9.85 22.75
CA THR A 37 -5.04 -10.06 23.73
C THR A 37 -5.62 -8.73 24.21
N GLY A 38 -4.78 -7.74 24.49
CA GLY A 38 -5.20 -6.39 24.89
C GLY A 38 -6.03 -5.70 23.80
N LEU A 39 -5.59 -5.78 22.54
CA LEU A 39 -6.31 -5.20 21.40
C LEU A 39 -7.65 -5.89 21.13
N ILE A 40 -7.71 -7.21 21.23
CA ILE A 40 -8.98 -7.95 21.03
C ILE A 40 -9.99 -7.56 22.12
N ASN A 41 -9.56 -7.46 23.38
CA ASN A 41 -10.43 -6.98 24.46
C ASN A 41 -10.97 -5.57 24.20
N GLU A 42 -10.17 -4.69 23.59
CA GLU A 42 -10.61 -3.35 23.19
C GLU A 42 -11.63 -3.40 22.04
N LEU A 43 -11.39 -4.24 21.04
CA LEU A 43 -12.16 -4.24 19.79
C LEU A 43 -13.44 -5.08 19.85
N ILE A 44 -13.46 -6.17 20.60
CA ILE A 44 -14.57 -7.15 20.58
C ILE A 44 -15.92 -6.57 21.03
N VAL A 45 -15.88 -5.47 21.79
CA VAL A 45 -17.09 -4.74 22.23
C VAL A 45 -17.73 -3.95 21.09
N CYS A 46 -16.91 -3.49 20.15
CA CYS A 46 -17.30 -2.53 19.13
C CYS A 46 -17.43 -3.16 17.74
N TYR A 47 -16.89 -4.36 17.52
CA TYR A 47 -16.76 -4.98 16.20
C TYR A 47 -17.34 -6.39 16.14
N ASP A 48 -17.78 -6.77 14.94
CA ASP A 48 -18.26 -8.12 14.66
C ASP A 48 -17.15 -9.16 14.88
N ALA A 49 -17.40 -10.11 15.78
CA ALA A 49 -16.44 -11.13 16.16
C ALA A 49 -15.96 -11.97 14.95
N ALA A 50 -16.84 -12.22 13.98
CA ALA A 50 -16.49 -12.98 12.79
C ALA A 50 -15.49 -12.22 11.89
N GLN A 51 -15.62 -10.89 11.78
CA GLN A 51 -14.65 -10.07 11.03
C GLN A 51 -13.32 -9.98 11.75
N LEU A 52 -13.33 -9.84 13.08
CA LEU A 52 -12.12 -9.82 13.88
C LEU A 52 -11.37 -11.15 13.77
N GLU A 53 -12.07 -12.27 13.89
CA GLU A 53 -11.52 -13.61 13.69
C GLU A 53 -10.89 -13.75 12.30
N LYS A 54 -11.60 -13.33 11.24
CA LYS A 54 -11.07 -13.35 9.88
C LYS A 54 -9.76 -12.56 9.75
N ARG A 55 -9.67 -11.37 10.35
CA ARG A 55 -8.46 -10.53 10.33
C ARG A 55 -7.32 -11.21 11.09
N LEU A 56 -7.57 -11.73 12.28
CA LEU A 56 -6.56 -12.43 13.08
C LEU A 56 -6.05 -13.70 12.38
N ASN A 57 -6.93 -14.47 11.73
CA ASN A 57 -6.54 -15.61 10.89
C ASN A 57 -5.59 -15.20 9.76
N MET A 58 -5.82 -14.05 9.11
CA MET A 58 -4.89 -13.55 8.07
C MET A 58 -3.49 -13.26 8.64
N LEU A 59 -3.39 -12.69 9.85
CA LEU A 59 -2.09 -12.48 10.50
C LEU A 59 -1.43 -13.80 10.85
N GLU A 60 -2.19 -14.75 11.41
CA GLU A 60 -1.68 -16.09 11.72
C GLU A 60 -1.14 -16.81 10.47
N GLU A 61 -1.89 -16.80 9.39
CA GLU A 61 -1.51 -17.44 8.13
C GLU A 61 -0.20 -16.85 7.57
N GLU A 62 -0.05 -15.52 7.61
CA GLU A 62 1.20 -14.88 7.16
C GLU A 62 2.37 -15.17 8.10
N ILE A 63 2.16 -15.20 9.42
CA ILE A 63 3.21 -15.59 10.39
C ILE A 63 3.67 -17.03 10.13
N LYS A 64 2.73 -17.95 9.94
CA LYS A 64 3.03 -19.35 9.61
C LYS A 64 3.75 -19.48 8.27
N ARG A 65 3.36 -18.70 7.25
CA ARG A 65 4.03 -18.69 5.94
C ARG A 65 5.50 -18.28 6.05
N ARG A 66 5.85 -17.43 7.02
CA ARG A 66 7.23 -17.00 7.31
C ARG A 66 8.02 -17.99 8.19
N ASP A 67 7.45 -19.17 8.49
CA ASP A 67 8.03 -20.21 9.37
C ASP A 67 8.35 -19.71 10.78
N VAL A 68 7.54 -18.78 11.28
CA VAL A 68 7.69 -18.23 12.63
C VAL A 68 6.68 -18.89 13.55
N LYS A 69 7.17 -19.38 14.70
CA LYS A 69 6.32 -19.93 15.76
C LYS A 69 5.57 -18.81 16.47
N ILE A 70 4.25 -18.92 16.56
CA ILE A 70 3.39 -17.90 17.19
C ILE A 70 3.77 -17.72 18.66
N GLU A 71 4.23 -18.77 19.33
CA GLU A 71 4.69 -18.74 20.71
C GLU A 71 5.92 -17.84 20.92
N SER A 72 6.72 -17.61 19.88
CA SER A 72 7.89 -16.71 19.92
C SER A 72 7.53 -15.23 19.74
N LEU A 73 6.29 -14.91 19.38
CA LEU A 73 5.88 -13.53 19.11
C LEU A 73 5.90 -12.67 20.37
N GLN A 74 5.60 -13.24 21.55
CA GLN A 74 5.64 -12.47 22.78
C GLN A 74 7.06 -11.96 23.10
N GLU A 75 8.08 -12.76 22.82
CA GLU A 75 9.48 -12.36 22.98
C GLU A 75 9.80 -11.20 22.02
N LYS A 76 9.43 -11.34 20.75
CA LYS A 76 9.59 -10.26 19.76
C LYS A 76 8.89 -8.97 20.17
N VAL A 77 7.67 -9.04 20.70
CA VAL A 77 6.94 -7.87 21.19
C VAL A 77 7.62 -7.24 22.41
N ASN A 78 8.21 -8.04 23.30
CA ASN A 78 8.93 -7.55 24.47
C ASN A 78 10.25 -6.86 24.11
N ASP A 79 10.85 -7.24 23.00
CA ASP A 79 12.11 -6.67 22.51
C ASP A 79 11.91 -5.31 21.78
N LEU A 80 10.67 -4.92 21.48
CA LEU A 80 10.37 -3.64 20.85
C LEU A 80 10.58 -2.47 21.82
N GLU A 81 11.14 -1.38 21.31
CA GLU A 81 11.15 -0.10 22.02
C GLU A 81 9.75 0.54 22.03
N GLU A 82 9.58 1.56 22.89
CA GLU A 82 8.27 2.16 23.15
C GLU A 82 7.57 2.64 21.88
N HIS A 83 8.27 3.39 21.02
CA HIS A 83 7.74 3.85 19.73
C HIS A 83 7.28 2.67 18.88
N SER A 84 8.18 1.71 18.66
CA SER A 84 7.89 0.57 17.78
C SER A 84 6.74 -0.32 18.30
N TYR A 85 6.61 -0.44 19.61
CA TYR A 85 5.50 -1.13 20.27
C TYR A 85 4.16 -0.43 19.97
N TYR A 86 4.10 0.90 20.11
CA TYR A 86 2.87 1.65 19.85
C TYR A 86 2.52 1.69 18.36
N ALA A 87 3.51 1.81 17.47
CA ALA A 87 3.30 1.70 16.03
C ALA A 87 2.71 0.33 15.65
N LEU A 88 3.30 -0.78 16.11
CA LEU A 88 2.75 -2.12 15.90
C LEU A 88 1.32 -2.26 16.45
N ARG A 89 1.09 -1.80 17.68
CA ARG A 89 -0.22 -1.84 18.32
C ARG A 89 -1.26 -1.09 17.49
N ASN A 90 -0.95 0.10 17.01
CA ASN A 90 -1.86 0.93 16.22
C ASN A 90 -2.12 0.32 14.83
N ASN A 91 -1.10 -0.25 14.20
CA ASN A 91 -1.24 -0.93 12.91
C ASN A 91 -2.13 -2.17 13.01
N ILE A 92 -1.92 -3.03 14.02
CA ILE A 92 -2.80 -4.20 14.27
C ILE A 92 -4.23 -3.73 14.58
N ARG A 93 -4.39 -2.69 15.41
CA ARG A 93 -5.71 -2.13 15.71
C ARG A 93 -6.43 -1.69 14.43
N TYR A 94 -5.79 -0.85 13.63
CA TYR A 94 -6.36 -0.36 12.38
C TYR A 94 -6.67 -1.49 11.41
N PHE A 95 -5.75 -2.44 11.26
CA PHE A 95 -5.93 -3.61 10.41
C PHE A 95 -7.20 -4.40 10.78
N CYS A 96 -7.41 -4.64 12.07
CA CYS A 96 -8.59 -5.33 12.57
C CYS A 96 -9.89 -4.50 12.48
N SER A 97 -9.82 -3.19 12.68
CA SER A 97 -11.00 -2.34 12.90
C SER A 97 -11.46 -1.54 11.69
N SER A 98 -10.55 -1.21 10.76
CA SER A 98 -10.75 -0.11 9.81
C SER A 98 -10.20 -0.36 8.41
N SER A 99 -9.27 -1.30 8.25
CA SER A 99 -8.70 -1.60 6.93
C SER A 99 -9.76 -2.13 5.96
N TYR A 100 -9.71 -1.68 4.71
CA TYR A 100 -10.54 -2.22 3.64
C TYR A 100 -10.13 -3.66 3.31
N PRO A 101 -11.07 -4.56 2.94
CA PRO A 101 -10.77 -5.94 2.57
C PRO A 101 -9.67 -6.10 1.52
N GLU A 102 -9.63 -5.22 0.53
CA GLU A 102 -8.70 -5.24 -0.60
C GLU A 102 -7.26 -4.90 -0.18
N VAL A 103 -7.11 -4.06 0.85
CA VAL A 103 -5.80 -3.63 1.38
C VAL A 103 -5.24 -4.66 2.35
N ALA A 104 -6.11 -5.39 3.04
CA ALA A 104 -5.74 -6.21 4.19
C ALA A 104 -4.73 -7.31 3.89
N ALA A 105 -4.76 -7.94 2.71
CA ALA A 105 -3.78 -8.97 2.37
C ALA A 105 -2.35 -8.41 2.23
N VAL A 106 -2.22 -7.19 1.75
CA VAL A 106 -0.94 -6.47 1.66
C VAL A 106 -0.52 -6.01 3.05
N TYR A 107 -1.48 -5.50 3.82
CA TYR A 107 -1.24 -4.98 5.15
C TYR A 107 -0.82 -6.07 6.16
N SER A 108 -1.41 -7.27 6.10
CA SER A 108 -0.98 -8.38 6.96
C SER A 108 0.48 -8.74 6.74
N LYS A 109 0.95 -8.78 5.48
CA LYS A 109 2.37 -9.01 5.16
C LYS A 109 3.26 -7.92 5.77
N CYS A 110 2.87 -6.65 5.64
CA CYS A 110 3.65 -5.53 6.17
C CYS A 110 3.72 -5.55 7.70
N ILE A 111 2.61 -5.85 8.40
CA ILE A 111 2.58 -5.99 9.86
C ILE A 111 3.47 -7.13 10.33
N VAL A 112 3.46 -8.26 9.61
CA VAL A 112 4.32 -9.40 9.95
C VAL A 112 5.79 -9.05 9.70
N ASP A 113 6.14 -8.43 8.58
CA ASP A 113 7.51 -7.99 8.32
C ASP A 113 7.98 -6.97 9.37
N TYR A 114 7.10 -6.05 9.77
CA TYR A 114 7.35 -5.13 10.89
C TYR A 114 7.68 -5.91 12.16
N LEU A 115 6.88 -6.92 12.53
CA LEU A 115 7.10 -7.72 13.74
C LEU A 115 8.39 -8.56 13.70
N LEU A 116 8.88 -8.91 12.51
CA LEU A 116 10.00 -9.85 12.36
C LEU A 116 11.36 -9.19 12.23
N LYS A 117 11.41 -7.95 11.72
CA LYS A 117 12.67 -7.22 11.49
C LYS A 117 13.18 -6.52 12.76
N GLN A 118 14.41 -6.04 12.70
CA GLN A 118 15.02 -5.22 13.76
C GLN A 118 15.00 -3.72 13.41
N ASP A 119 15.00 -3.40 12.12
CA ASP A 119 14.79 -2.05 11.59
C ASP A 119 13.40 -2.03 10.95
N HIS A 120 12.58 -1.08 11.38
CA HIS A 120 11.16 -1.02 11.10
C HIS A 120 10.75 0.23 10.31
N GLU A 121 11.68 1.16 10.04
CA GLU A 121 11.35 2.49 9.51
C GLU A 121 10.54 2.39 8.21
N MET A 122 10.98 1.54 7.29
CA MET A 122 10.29 1.34 6.01
C MET A 122 8.92 0.67 6.21
N GLU A 123 8.83 -0.36 7.03
CA GLU A 123 7.56 -1.06 7.28
C GLU A 123 6.53 -0.17 7.99
N GLU A 124 6.97 0.72 8.88
CA GLU A 124 6.10 1.71 9.52
C GLU A 124 5.47 2.64 8.47
N GLU A 125 6.30 3.27 7.64
CA GLU A 125 5.88 4.17 6.57
C GLU A 125 4.91 3.47 5.60
N ILE A 126 5.21 2.23 5.21
CA ILE A 126 4.30 1.45 4.36
C ILE A 126 2.97 1.17 5.06
N CYS A 127 2.97 0.84 6.36
CA CYS A 127 1.73 0.69 7.10
C CYS A 127 0.90 1.98 7.08
N GLU A 128 1.51 3.14 7.32
CA GLU A 128 0.83 4.45 7.28
C GLU A 128 0.25 4.79 5.90
N ILE A 129 0.98 4.46 4.84
CA ILE A 129 0.48 4.57 3.46
C ILE A 129 -0.73 3.65 3.26
N LEU A 130 -0.63 2.38 3.67
CA LEU A 130 -1.71 1.40 3.51
C LEU A 130 -2.95 1.77 4.32
N GLN A 131 -2.81 2.41 5.49
CA GLN A 131 -3.97 2.94 6.23
C GLN A 131 -4.77 3.94 5.39
N GLN A 132 -4.11 4.68 4.52
CA GLN A 132 -4.76 5.68 3.69
C GLN A 132 -5.31 5.08 2.40
N CYS A 133 -4.88 3.90 1.96
CA CYS A 133 -5.28 3.27 0.70
C CYS A 133 -6.71 2.71 0.72
N ASN A 134 -7.34 2.68 -0.46
CA ASN A 134 -8.59 1.99 -0.75
C ASN A 134 -8.42 1.01 -1.93
N SER A 135 -9.51 0.37 -2.36
CA SER A 135 -9.51 -0.61 -3.44
C SER A 135 -8.92 -0.08 -4.77
N ASN A 136 -9.22 1.16 -5.15
CA ASN A 136 -8.74 1.76 -6.39
C ASN A 136 -7.23 2.00 -6.35
N ASP A 137 -6.69 2.36 -5.18
CA ASP A 137 -5.25 2.56 -5.01
C ASP A 137 -4.49 1.24 -5.14
N ILE A 138 -5.03 0.16 -4.55
CA ILE A 138 -4.47 -1.19 -4.67
C ILE A 138 -4.56 -1.69 -6.12
N GLN A 139 -5.69 -1.46 -6.79
CA GLN A 139 -5.86 -1.81 -8.20
C GLN A 139 -4.86 -1.07 -9.09
N LEU A 140 -4.67 0.24 -8.88
CA LEU A 140 -3.65 1.01 -9.59
C LEU A 140 -2.26 0.42 -9.37
N MET A 141 -1.90 0.06 -8.14
CA MET A 141 -0.59 -0.51 -7.85
C MET A 141 -0.41 -1.90 -8.47
N HIS A 142 -1.46 -2.70 -8.64
CA HIS A 142 -1.39 -3.92 -9.45
C HIS A 142 -1.12 -3.63 -10.92
N LEU A 143 -1.78 -2.64 -11.52
CA LEU A 143 -1.50 -2.22 -12.91
C LEU A 143 -0.06 -1.72 -13.06
N VAL A 144 0.42 -0.93 -12.10
CA VAL A 144 1.82 -0.48 -12.05
C VAL A 144 2.76 -1.67 -11.93
N LYS A 145 2.44 -2.66 -11.08
CA LYS A 145 3.22 -3.89 -10.92
C LYS A 145 3.35 -4.64 -12.24
N GLU A 146 2.22 -4.90 -12.90
CA GLU A 146 2.18 -5.61 -14.17
C GLU A 146 2.99 -4.86 -15.24
N PHE A 147 2.84 -3.54 -15.32
CA PHE A 147 3.61 -2.73 -16.25
C PHE A 147 5.11 -2.80 -15.97
N VAL A 148 5.55 -2.63 -14.72
CA VAL A 148 6.98 -2.67 -14.35
C VAL A 148 7.63 -4.02 -14.68
N TYR A 149 6.91 -5.13 -14.50
CA TYR A 149 7.50 -6.46 -14.67
C TYR A 149 7.28 -7.09 -16.04
N SER A 150 6.27 -6.64 -16.79
CA SER A 150 5.87 -7.30 -18.04
C SER A 150 5.48 -6.33 -19.16
N GLY A 151 5.35 -5.04 -18.86
CA GLY A 151 5.00 -4.01 -19.82
C GLY A 151 6.13 -3.69 -20.79
N LYS A 152 5.76 -3.03 -21.90
CA LYS A 152 6.72 -2.55 -22.89
C LYS A 152 7.18 -1.14 -22.56
N HIS A 153 8.46 -0.99 -22.25
CA HIS A 153 9.08 0.30 -21.92
C HIS A 153 9.66 1.03 -23.15
N GLU A 154 8.89 1.07 -24.25
CA GLU A 154 9.36 1.59 -25.55
C GLU A 154 9.88 3.03 -25.45
N MET A 155 9.12 3.94 -24.85
CA MET A 155 9.52 5.33 -24.70
C MET A 155 10.69 5.51 -23.73
N ALA A 156 10.77 4.69 -22.68
CA ALA A 156 11.90 4.73 -21.76
C ALA A 156 13.21 4.35 -22.46
N GLU A 157 13.18 3.33 -23.31
CA GLU A 157 14.33 2.92 -24.11
C GLU A 157 14.75 3.97 -25.15
N GLU A 158 13.78 4.64 -25.78
CA GLU A 158 14.06 5.77 -26.66
C GLU A 158 14.68 6.96 -25.92
N GLU A 159 14.16 7.29 -24.73
CA GLU A 159 14.68 8.39 -23.92
C GLU A 159 16.09 8.10 -23.41
N LYS A 160 16.38 6.86 -22.98
CA LYS A 160 17.74 6.42 -22.62
C LYS A 160 18.71 6.65 -23.79
N LYS A 161 18.33 6.29 -25.02
CA LYS A 161 19.16 6.53 -26.23
C LYS A 161 19.40 8.02 -26.49
N LYS A 162 18.38 8.87 -26.31
CA LYS A 162 18.53 10.33 -26.44
C LYS A 162 19.48 10.89 -25.40
N ILE A 163 19.38 10.45 -24.14
CA ILE A 163 20.27 10.88 -23.05
C ILE A 163 21.73 10.52 -23.37
N ILE A 164 22.00 9.30 -23.84
CA ILE A 164 23.34 8.86 -24.23
C ILE A 164 23.88 9.74 -25.37
N LYS A 165 23.09 9.96 -26.42
CA LYS A 165 23.47 10.81 -27.56
C LYS A 165 23.78 12.25 -27.12
N ASP A 166 22.95 12.81 -26.23
CA ASP A 166 23.15 14.15 -25.70
C ASP A 166 24.47 14.29 -24.92
N VAL A 167 24.85 13.26 -24.16
CA VAL A 167 26.15 13.22 -23.46
C VAL A 167 27.30 13.21 -24.48
N ASP A 168 27.20 12.41 -25.54
CA ASP A 168 28.20 12.36 -26.59
C ASP A 168 28.33 13.70 -27.34
N ASP A 169 27.20 14.34 -27.67
CA ASP A 169 27.17 15.63 -28.36
C ASP A 169 27.73 16.76 -27.48
N ILE A 170 27.53 16.70 -26.16
CA ILE A 170 28.18 17.62 -25.20
C ILE A 170 29.69 17.41 -25.16
N ASN A 171 30.14 16.16 -25.07
CA ASN A 171 31.57 15.82 -25.04
C ASN A 171 32.29 16.23 -26.34
N LYS A 172 31.58 16.21 -27.48
CA LYS A 172 32.07 16.67 -28.79
C LYS A 172 31.94 18.19 -29.00
N GLY A 173 31.37 18.92 -28.06
CA GLY A 173 31.13 20.37 -28.17
C GLY A 173 30.03 20.77 -29.15
N VAL A 174 29.23 19.82 -29.65
CA VAL A 174 28.10 20.05 -30.56
C VAL A 174 26.90 20.63 -29.81
N LYS A 175 26.72 20.24 -28.55
CA LYS A 175 25.64 20.71 -27.67
C LYS A 175 26.23 21.31 -26.38
N LYS A 176 25.61 22.37 -25.85
CA LYS A 176 26.09 23.03 -24.61
C LYS A 176 25.33 22.63 -23.35
N TYR A 177 24.10 22.15 -23.49
CA TYR A 177 23.20 21.85 -22.39
C TYR A 177 22.39 20.60 -22.71
N ARG A 178 22.00 19.84 -21.68
CA ARG A 178 21.03 18.74 -21.79
C ARG A 178 19.89 18.99 -20.82
N ASP A 179 18.77 18.37 -21.10
CA ASP A 179 17.67 18.32 -20.15
C ASP A 179 18.04 17.44 -18.95
N ARG A 180 17.46 17.69 -17.77
CA ARG A 180 17.71 16.92 -16.54
C ARG A 180 16.81 15.68 -16.47
N SER A 181 16.69 14.97 -17.59
CA SER A 181 15.90 13.74 -17.70
C SER A 181 16.64 12.59 -17.02
N TYR A 182 16.03 11.95 -16.02
CA TYR A 182 16.56 10.77 -15.34
C TYR A 182 15.62 9.58 -15.51
N ILE A 183 16.20 8.41 -15.81
CA ILE A 183 15.47 7.15 -15.98
C ILE A 183 15.93 6.18 -14.89
N TYR A 184 15.01 5.79 -14.00
CA TYR A 184 15.22 4.84 -12.91
C TYR A 184 14.87 3.42 -13.36
N GLY A 185 15.52 2.96 -14.43
CA GLY A 185 15.26 1.65 -15.01
C GLY A 185 13.78 1.45 -15.35
N ASP A 186 13.23 0.30 -14.97
CA ASP A 186 11.84 -0.10 -15.26
C ASP A 186 10.83 0.61 -14.34
N TYR A 187 11.30 1.29 -13.29
CA TYR A 187 10.47 2.09 -12.38
C TYR A 187 10.16 3.49 -12.90
N THR A 188 10.74 3.91 -14.03
CA THR A 188 10.26 5.09 -14.76
C THR A 188 9.21 4.65 -15.78
N ILE A 189 7.98 5.09 -15.57
CA ILE A 189 6.81 4.73 -16.36
C ILE A 189 6.38 5.95 -17.17
N PHE A 190 6.48 5.86 -18.49
CA PHE A 190 5.97 6.89 -19.38
C PHE A 190 4.45 6.76 -19.49
N TRP A 191 3.75 7.89 -19.40
CA TRP A 191 2.30 7.93 -19.40
C TRP A 191 1.71 7.24 -20.64
N ASN A 192 2.23 7.55 -21.82
CA ASN A 192 1.69 6.98 -23.06
C ASN A 192 1.94 5.46 -23.15
N ASP A 193 3.09 4.96 -22.71
CA ASP A 193 3.37 3.52 -22.68
C ASP A 193 2.40 2.81 -21.72
N PHE A 194 2.22 3.38 -20.52
CA PHE A 194 1.29 2.87 -19.52
C PHE A 194 -0.14 2.81 -20.05
N MET A 195 -0.61 3.89 -20.69
CA MET A 195 -1.97 3.91 -21.24
C MET A 195 -2.17 2.93 -22.39
N LYS A 196 -1.15 2.77 -23.24
CA LYS A 196 -1.15 1.79 -24.34
C LYS A 196 -1.22 0.35 -23.81
N GLU A 197 -0.45 0.03 -22.78
CA GLU A 197 -0.49 -1.29 -22.12
C GLU A 197 -1.86 -1.54 -21.47
N CYS A 198 -2.48 -0.51 -20.90
CA CYS A 198 -3.83 -0.58 -20.37
C CYS A 198 -4.95 -0.52 -21.44
N HIS A 199 -4.60 -0.55 -22.73
CA HIS A 199 -5.54 -0.49 -23.87
C HIS A 199 -6.46 0.74 -23.87
N VAL A 200 -6.01 1.88 -23.32
CA VAL A 200 -6.78 3.13 -23.33
C VAL A 200 -6.21 4.08 -24.37
N ASP A 201 -7.00 4.34 -25.40
CA ASP A 201 -6.60 5.20 -26.49
C ASP A 201 -6.81 6.70 -26.18
N ASN A 202 -5.95 7.52 -26.78
CA ASN A 202 -6.10 8.99 -26.88
C ASN A 202 -6.18 9.76 -25.55
N VAL A 203 -5.63 9.22 -24.46
CA VAL A 203 -5.51 9.95 -23.19
C VAL A 203 -4.10 10.50 -23.04
N THR A 204 -3.89 11.73 -23.50
CA THR A 204 -2.61 12.44 -23.34
C THR A 204 -2.51 13.23 -22.05
N ASP A 205 -3.62 13.46 -21.35
CA ASP A 205 -3.75 14.25 -20.12
C ASP A 205 -4.79 13.58 -19.21
N MET A 206 -4.48 13.37 -17.94
CA MET A 206 -5.40 12.76 -16.96
C MET A 206 -6.68 13.58 -16.76
N THR A 207 -6.68 14.87 -17.06
CA THR A 207 -7.88 15.74 -17.04
C THR A 207 -8.98 15.17 -17.93
N ILE A 208 -8.62 14.51 -19.03
CA ILE A 208 -9.57 13.84 -19.91
C ILE A 208 -10.28 12.72 -19.16
N MET A 209 -9.55 11.90 -18.41
CA MET A 209 -10.12 10.79 -17.61
C MET A 209 -11.06 11.30 -16.52
N LEU A 210 -10.75 12.46 -15.93
CA LEU A 210 -11.56 13.04 -14.86
C LEU A 210 -12.86 13.68 -15.36
N ASN A 211 -12.92 14.13 -16.62
CA ASN A 211 -14.00 14.97 -17.13
C ASN A 211 -14.74 14.38 -18.34
N LYS A 212 -14.27 13.25 -18.90
CA LYS A 212 -14.90 12.61 -20.06
C LYS A 212 -15.12 11.13 -19.85
N GLN A 213 -16.17 10.64 -20.49
CA GLN A 213 -16.44 9.22 -20.63
C GLN A 213 -15.42 8.60 -21.58
N LEU A 214 -14.62 7.66 -21.06
CA LEU A 214 -13.66 6.88 -21.84
C LEU A 214 -14.22 5.51 -22.18
N GLU A 215 -13.77 4.99 -23.33
CA GLU A 215 -14.02 3.64 -23.79
C GLU A 215 -12.68 2.92 -23.94
N ALA A 216 -12.56 1.70 -23.41
CA ALA A 216 -11.50 0.77 -23.75
C ALA A 216 -12.13 -0.58 -24.12
N ASP A 217 -11.62 -1.23 -25.14
CA ASP A 217 -12.13 -2.50 -25.68
C ASP A 217 -13.66 -2.52 -25.94
N GLY A 218 -14.21 -1.37 -26.37
CA GLY A 218 -15.65 -1.22 -26.65
C GLY A 218 -16.56 -1.22 -25.41
N LYS A 219 -15.99 -1.15 -24.20
CA LYS A 219 -16.74 -0.97 -22.94
C LYS A 219 -16.56 0.44 -22.40
N ARG A 220 -17.64 1.02 -21.87
CA ARG A 220 -17.60 2.31 -21.14
C ARG A 220 -16.94 2.09 -19.78
N LEU A 221 -15.81 2.76 -19.51
CA LEU A 221 -14.98 2.58 -18.31
C LEU A 221 -14.83 3.85 -17.45
N VAL A 222 -15.78 4.78 -17.57
CA VAL A 222 -15.67 6.15 -17.01
C VAL A 222 -15.27 6.17 -15.55
N TYR A 223 -15.93 5.34 -14.75
CA TYR A 223 -15.76 5.37 -13.31
C TYR A 223 -14.37 4.86 -12.92
N ASP A 224 -13.95 3.73 -13.49
CA ASP A 224 -12.70 3.09 -13.12
C ASP A 224 -11.49 4.00 -13.42
N TRP A 225 -11.43 4.62 -14.60
CA TRP A 225 -10.28 5.48 -14.97
C TRP A 225 -10.26 6.83 -14.25
N ALA A 226 -11.42 7.41 -13.96
CA ALA A 226 -11.48 8.61 -13.12
C ALA A 226 -11.00 8.33 -11.70
N TYR A 227 -11.34 7.16 -11.14
CA TYR A 227 -10.83 6.73 -9.84
C TYR A 227 -9.33 6.44 -9.87
N LEU A 228 -8.81 5.76 -10.90
CA LEU A 228 -7.38 5.51 -11.07
C LEU A 228 -6.58 6.82 -11.19
N SER A 229 -7.10 7.82 -11.91
CA SER A 229 -6.46 9.15 -11.99
C SER A 229 -6.36 9.83 -10.63
N ARG A 230 -7.41 9.71 -9.80
CA ARG A 230 -7.38 10.22 -8.42
C ARG A 230 -6.39 9.44 -7.56
N SER A 231 -6.31 8.12 -7.74
CA SER A 231 -5.35 7.26 -7.06
C SER A 231 -3.90 7.61 -7.41
N ILE A 232 -3.59 7.96 -8.67
CA ILE A 232 -2.25 8.42 -9.07
C ILE A 232 -1.83 9.66 -8.27
N VAL A 233 -2.70 10.68 -8.22
CA VAL A 233 -2.42 11.91 -7.47
C VAL A 233 -2.29 11.64 -5.96
N LYS A 234 -3.18 10.79 -5.42
CA LYS A 234 -3.12 10.40 -4.02
C LYS A 234 -1.82 9.67 -3.69
N LEU A 235 -1.44 8.66 -4.45
CA LEU A 235 -0.20 7.91 -4.26
C LEU A 235 1.02 8.82 -4.46
N SER A 236 0.92 9.86 -5.28
CA SER A 236 1.96 10.88 -5.35
C SER A 236 2.08 11.71 -4.08
N ASN A 237 0.96 12.15 -3.51
CA ASN A 237 0.95 12.86 -2.23
C ASN A 237 1.43 11.98 -1.06
N LEU A 238 1.25 10.66 -1.16
CA LEU A 238 1.77 9.66 -0.21
C LEU A 238 3.24 9.29 -0.46
N GLY A 239 3.92 9.90 -1.43
CA GLY A 239 5.32 9.61 -1.74
C GLY A 239 5.56 8.25 -2.38
N VAL A 240 4.52 7.51 -2.77
CA VAL A 240 4.60 6.21 -3.48
C VAL A 240 4.99 6.41 -4.95
N LEU A 241 4.47 7.49 -5.56
CA LEU A 241 4.75 7.87 -6.94
C LEU A 241 5.34 9.29 -7.00
N GLN A 242 6.28 9.52 -7.91
CA GLN A 242 6.75 10.86 -8.23
C GLN A 242 6.34 11.22 -9.65
N LEU A 243 5.48 12.23 -9.81
CA LEU A 243 4.98 12.65 -11.12
C LEU A 243 5.88 13.70 -11.76
N GLU A 244 6.19 13.54 -13.03
CA GLU A 244 6.81 14.57 -13.87
C GLU A 244 5.80 15.02 -14.93
N TYR A 245 5.62 16.33 -15.05
CA TYR A 245 4.60 16.93 -15.92
C TYR A 245 5.22 17.44 -17.21
N ARG A 246 4.45 17.39 -18.30
CA ARG A 246 4.84 18.04 -19.55
C ARG A 246 4.76 19.55 -19.37
N ASN A 247 5.91 20.21 -19.49
CA ASN A 247 5.97 21.67 -19.50
C ASN A 247 5.42 22.20 -20.83
N MET A 248 4.31 22.92 -20.77
CA MET A 248 3.76 23.64 -21.91
C MET A 248 3.90 25.14 -21.69
N LEU A 249 4.14 25.90 -22.76
CA LEU A 249 4.14 27.36 -22.69
C LEU A 249 2.73 27.84 -22.31
N GLY A 250 2.59 28.45 -21.13
CA GLY A 250 1.31 28.92 -20.59
C GLY A 250 0.87 28.12 -19.37
N THR A 251 -0.32 27.51 -19.43
CA THR A 251 -0.91 26.79 -18.30
C THR A 251 -0.35 25.38 -18.18
N ASN A 252 0.43 25.14 -17.13
CA ASN A 252 0.81 23.79 -16.73
C ASN A 252 -0.31 23.19 -15.87
N SER A 253 -0.87 22.06 -16.32
CA SER A 253 -1.82 21.27 -15.55
C SER A 253 -1.07 20.26 -14.69
N PRO A 254 -1.39 20.11 -13.39
CA PRO A 254 -0.86 19.03 -12.56
C PRO A 254 -1.40 17.65 -12.97
N PHE A 255 -2.24 17.57 -14.01
CA PHE A 255 -2.76 16.33 -14.57
C PHE A 255 -2.14 15.97 -15.93
N ASN A 256 -1.31 16.86 -16.49
CA ASN A 256 -0.60 16.63 -17.73
C ASN A 256 0.73 15.90 -17.47
N VAL A 257 0.62 14.68 -16.94
CA VAL A 257 1.76 13.83 -16.58
C VAL A 257 2.44 13.31 -17.85
N ASP A 258 3.74 13.52 -17.94
CA ASP A 258 4.56 12.92 -19.00
C ASP A 258 4.96 11.48 -18.63
N ARG A 259 5.40 11.34 -17.38
CA ARG A 259 5.88 10.10 -16.79
C ARG A 259 5.81 10.18 -15.29
N PHE A 260 5.89 9.03 -14.64
CA PHE A 260 5.98 8.94 -13.19
C PHE A 260 6.99 7.89 -12.78
N HIS A 261 7.54 8.05 -11.59
CA HIS A 261 8.54 7.16 -11.03
C HIS A 261 7.97 6.44 -9.81
N VAL A 262 8.15 5.12 -9.76
CA VAL A 262 7.88 4.33 -8.56
C VAL A 262 9.02 4.56 -7.56
N THR A 263 8.70 5.23 -6.46
CA THR A 263 9.70 5.57 -5.42
C THR A 263 10.11 4.33 -4.62
N LEU A 264 11.03 4.49 -3.66
CA LEU A 264 11.40 3.39 -2.76
C LEU A 264 10.18 2.84 -1.99
N PHE A 265 9.29 3.71 -1.53
CA PHE A 265 8.04 3.30 -0.87
C PHE A 265 7.12 2.54 -1.84
N GLY A 266 7.00 3.03 -3.08
CA GLY A 266 6.23 2.33 -4.11
C GLY A 266 6.79 0.97 -4.44
N GLN A 267 8.11 0.85 -4.59
CA GLN A 267 8.78 -0.42 -4.85
C GLN A 267 8.53 -1.43 -3.74
N LYS A 268 8.65 -0.99 -2.47
CA LYS A 268 8.35 -1.83 -1.32
C LYS A 268 6.89 -2.28 -1.30
N MET A 269 5.95 -1.41 -1.66
CA MET A 269 4.54 -1.77 -1.79
C MET A 269 4.29 -2.80 -2.90
N LEU A 270 4.99 -2.70 -4.03
CA LEU A 270 4.90 -3.69 -5.13
C LEU A 270 5.40 -5.08 -4.73
N GLU A 271 6.36 -5.18 -3.81
CA GLU A 271 6.83 -6.45 -3.24
C GLU A 271 5.76 -7.15 -2.40
N TYR A 272 4.90 -6.38 -1.73
CA TYR A 272 3.82 -6.92 -0.90
C TYR A 272 2.56 -7.30 -1.69
N LEU A 273 2.34 -6.68 -2.86
CA LEU A 273 1.32 -7.07 -3.83
C LEU A 273 1.68 -8.38 -4.54
#